data_AF-A0AB74A691-F1
#
_entry.id   AF-A0AB74A691-F1
#
_cell.length_a   1.000
_cell.length_b   1.000
_cell.length_c   1.000
_cell.angle_alpha   90.00
_cell.angle_beta   90.00
_cell.angle_gamma   90.00
#
_symmetry.space_group_name_H-M   'P 1'
#
loop_
_entity.id
_entity.type
_entity.pdbx_description
1 polymer ?
#
loop_
_entity_poly.entity_id
_entity_poly.type
_entity_poly.pdbx_seq_one_letter_code
_entity_poly.pdbx_strand_id
1 'polypeptide(L)'
;MLYRFCSTMIWYLLSFEWLDHNMDFLSNRSESAIRKEIRGIRDSYHHYWDLLAELLQNSRDAISRKKKLGGTTTQFFIHMTIDASSNTVSVIDNGVGIAKSKLHEMLAPGGGDKTGDGEEVGEKGVGLTYVVFSGNNFSIESKIRDEPPAGGKVTAAQAWLNEYTGSTRPTFLEESAGSSLSNYTLAIGKSGQPPASYPLDSYTKISVGNITPIEGDINIFSLSGSQLKQLLRTRTAVGVTRRLINSGEPLEFDFYLTLKLPSGHSTEKIDACYRAPHELVKDSDRITLQAVRDAFVSKTDVVARRKFVGSKTVYAVSSIEVDGWKFDVYGVMFPYNSSFRQLSKTPLDLISDETEESEGAYLFQSGIYVGTKGMPTGMRIEPKSGGRYPAYYKRCFFLVESSDLKFDLGRKSLHYKYTRRLQSAVAELFSKFEDIAPSQGEGRPAADDGQKSETQRRIELQTHWNDARALADLNEPCIPFSKIPSGQEAGVAAIFHELIGAGELTGYRTYTTGYGARYDSHALCTVSDGRSIEAVIEFKHNLQSLIKDLEDGRKSFTDVNLLVAWDADVQMLKKGGFELDIEKNGFFNGVTHNLTIPIPGVSSIEVILLRTFFDRKRTAK
;
A
#
# COMPACT_ATOMS: atom_id res chain seq x y z
N MET A 1 48.53 -87.72 -23.12
CA MET A 1 49.35 -86.59 -22.63
C MET A 1 48.52 -85.33 -22.88
N LEU A 2 47.84 -84.62 -21.97
CA LEU A 2 47.63 -84.55 -20.51
C LEU A 2 46.11 -84.84 -20.21
N TYR A 3 45.71 -85.68 -19.23
CA TYR A 3 45.25 -85.34 -17.85
C TYR A 3 44.18 -84.22 -17.77
N ARG A 4 43.04 -84.25 -17.03
CA ARG A 4 42.28 -85.19 -16.16
C ARG A 4 41.05 -84.39 -15.62
N PHE A 5 39.92 -85.07 -15.30
CA PHE A 5 38.82 -84.75 -14.33
C PHE A 5 37.94 -83.49 -14.55
N CYS A 6 36.59 -83.51 -14.57
CA CYS A 6 35.50 -84.17 -13.82
C CYS A 6 34.97 -83.38 -12.59
N SER A 7 33.67 -83.07 -12.64
CA SER A 7 32.69 -82.69 -11.59
C SER A 7 32.93 -81.46 -10.71
N THR A 8 31.91 -80.58 -10.59
CA THR A 8 30.95 -80.46 -9.45
C THR A 8 30.26 -79.08 -9.48
N MET A 9 28.97 -79.02 -9.09
CA MET A 9 28.17 -77.92 -8.48
C MET A 9 28.67 -76.46 -8.60
N ILE A 10 27.81 -75.48 -8.92
CA ILE A 10 26.98 -74.79 -7.91
C ILE A 10 25.80 -74.07 -8.60
N TRP A 11 24.61 -74.36 -8.08
CA TRP A 11 23.41 -73.52 -8.12
C TRP A 11 23.68 -72.13 -7.54
N TYR A 12 23.36 -71.04 -8.24
CA TYR A 12 22.76 -69.81 -7.68
C TYR A 12 22.29 -68.97 -8.89
N LEU A 13 20.99 -68.96 -9.19
CA LEU A 13 20.09 -67.83 -8.85
C LEU A 13 20.67 -66.47 -9.28
N LEU A 14 20.37 -66.08 -10.51
CA LEU A 14 20.03 -64.68 -10.79
C LEU A 14 18.73 -64.68 -11.58
N SER A 15 17.65 -64.85 -10.82
CA SER A 15 16.38 -64.23 -11.11
C SER A 15 16.62 -62.79 -11.58
N PHE A 16 16.47 -62.54 -12.87
CA PHE A 16 16.16 -61.21 -13.37
C PHE A 16 14.74 -60.88 -12.90
N GLU A 17 14.64 -60.53 -11.61
CA GLU A 17 13.56 -59.68 -11.16
C GLU A 17 13.74 -58.37 -11.94
N TRP A 18 12.89 -58.17 -12.94
CA TRP A 18 12.46 -56.82 -13.26
C TRP A 18 11.79 -56.30 -11.99
N LEU A 19 12.60 -55.72 -11.10
CA LEU A 19 12.12 -54.81 -10.08
C LEU A 19 11.40 -53.72 -10.87
N ASP A 20 10.08 -53.85 -10.90
CA ASP A 20 9.16 -52.79 -11.22
C ASP A 20 9.40 -51.71 -10.15
N HIS A 21 10.47 -50.93 -10.34
CA HIS A 21 10.68 -49.68 -9.62
C HIS A 21 9.64 -48.70 -10.17
N ASN A 22 8.38 -48.95 -9.83
CA ASN A 22 7.39 -47.90 -9.69
C ASN A 22 7.93 -46.98 -8.60
N MET A 23 8.82 -46.09 -9.01
CA MET A 23 9.34 -45.04 -8.17
C MET A 23 8.18 -44.09 -7.98
N ASP A 24 7.58 -44.12 -6.79
CA ASP A 24 6.57 -43.15 -6.43
C ASP A 24 7.24 -41.77 -6.33
N PHE A 25 7.24 -41.07 -7.46
CA PHE A 25 7.84 -39.76 -7.63
C PHE A 25 7.08 -38.66 -6.87
N LEU A 26 5.93 -38.99 -6.26
CA LEU A 26 5.11 -38.06 -5.47
C LEU A 26 5.35 -38.20 -3.96
N SER A 27 5.70 -39.38 -3.44
CA SER A 27 5.93 -39.57 -1.99
C SER A 27 7.28 -39.06 -1.49
N ASN A 28 8.32 -39.06 -2.33
CA ASN A 28 9.67 -38.64 -1.93
C ASN A 28 10.02 -37.24 -2.47
N ARG A 29 9.53 -36.20 -1.77
CA ARG A 29 9.94 -34.82 -2.08
C ARG A 29 11.37 -34.57 -1.64
N SER A 30 12.21 -34.12 -2.57
CA SER A 30 13.61 -33.75 -2.27
C SER A 30 13.68 -32.56 -1.32
N GLU A 31 14.77 -32.44 -0.56
CA GLU A 31 14.98 -31.30 0.35
C GLU A 31 14.92 -29.96 -0.38
N SER A 32 15.48 -29.91 -1.59
CA SER A 32 15.41 -28.73 -2.47
C SER A 32 13.97 -28.40 -2.87
N ALA A 33 13.13 -29.39 -3.18
CA ALA A 33 11.72 -29.15 -3.51
C ALA A 33 10.93 -28.59 -2.32
N ILE A 34 11.17 -29.11 -1.12
CA ILE A 34 10.53 -28.63 0.13
C ILE A 34 10.97 -27.19 0.43
N ARG A 35 12.29 -26.90 0.37
CA ARG A 35 12.79 -25.53 0.54
C ARG A 35 12.18 -24.58 -0.48
N LYS A 36 12.13 -24.98 -1.75
CA LYS A 36 11.57 -24.15 -2.83
C LYS A 36 10.08 -23.84 -2.59
N GLU A 37 9.31 -24.81 -2.12
CA GLU A 37 7.91 -24.60 -1.76
C GLU A 37 7.76 -23.62 -0.58
N ILE A 38 8.52 -23.82 0.50
CA ILE A 38 8.45 -22.95 1.68
C ILE A 38 8.96 -21.54 1.34
N ARG A 39 9.99 -21.41 0.51
CA ARG A 39 10.41 -20.11 -0.05
C ARG A 39 9.29 -19.47 -0.85
N GLY A 40 8.62 -20.23 -1.72
CA GLY A 40 7.45 -19.74 -2.46
C GLY A 40 6.32 -19.26 -1.54
N ILE A 41 6.08 -19.93 -0.40
CA ILE A 41 5.15 -19.47 0.64
C ILE A 41 5.66 -18.19 1.30
N ARG A 42 6.94 -18.13 1.70
CA ARG A 42 7.51 -16.96 2.40
C ARG A 42 7.55 -15.73 1.49
N ASP A 43 8.05 -15.90 0.27
CA ASP A 43 8.02 -14.90 -0.78
C ASP A 43 6.57 -14.54 -1.11
N SER A 44 5.59 -15.35 -0.68
CA SER A 44 4.17 -15.00 -0.80
C SER A 44 3.68 -13.86 0.11
N TYR A 45 4.49 -13.44 1.07
CA TYR A 45 4.22 -12.36 2.02
C TYR A 45 5.28 -11.28 1.79
N HIS A 46 4.84 -10.04 1.54
CA HIS A 46 5.73 -8.96 1.07
C HIS A 46 5.81 -7.78 2.04
N HIS A 47 5.05 -7.80 3.12
CA HIS A 47 4.98 -6.69 4.05
C HIS A 47 5.59 -7.09 5.39
N TYR A 48 6.40 -6.21 5.96
CA TYR A 48 6.97 -6.36 7.30
C TYR A 48 5.96 -6.70 8.41
N TRP A 49 4.67 -6.38 8.23
CA TRP A 49 3.60 -6.68 9.19
C TRP A 49 2.89 -8.01 8.96
N ASP A 50 3.18 -8.75 7.89
CA ASP A 50 2.45 -9.98 7.51
C ASP A 50 2.47 -11.03 8.65
N LEU A 51 3.59 -11.16 9.35
CA LEU A 51 3.71 -12.01 10.54
C LEU A 51 2.69 -11.64 11.62
N LEU A 52 2.50 -10.35 11.90
CA LEU A 52 1.54 -9.87 12.88
C LEU A 52 0.10 -10.16 12.41
N ALA A 53 -0.16 -9.93 11.12
CA ALA A 53 -1.47 -10.17 10.52
C ALA A 53 -1.88 -11.65 10.55
N GLU A 54 -0.95 -12.57 10.28
CA GLU A 54 -1.20 -14.02 10.31
C GLU A 54 -1.40 -14.54 11.74
N LEU A 55 -0.55 -14.14 12.70
CA LEU A 55 -0.71 -14.53 14.11
C LEU A 55 -2.08 -14.08 14.67
N LEU A 56 -2.46 -12.82 14.42
CA LEU A 56 -3.71 -12.26 14.92
C LEU A 56 -4.94 -12.81 14.20
N GLN A 57 -4.82 -13.12 12.91
CA GLN A 57 -5.88 -13.81 12.17
C GLN A 57 -6.15 -15.20 12.75
N ASN A 58 -5.10 -15.98 13.02
CA ASN A 58 -5.25 -17.31 13.60
C ASN A 58 -5.96 -17.26 14.96
N SER A 59 -5.60 -16.28 15.81
CA SER A 59 -6.27 -16.06 17.10
C SER A 59 -7.74 -15.65 16.95
N ARG A 60 -8.06 -14.74 16.00
CA ARG A 60 -9.45 -14.34 15.73
C ARG A 60 -10.28 -15.52 15.19
N ASP A 61 -9.73 -16.30 14.25
CA ASP A 61 -10.38 -17.50 13.71
C ASP A 61 -10.63 -18.54 14.82
N ALA A 62 -9.68 -18.73 15.75
CA ALA A 62 -9.84 -19.62 16.91
C ALA A 62 -10.95 -19.15 17.87
N ILE A 63 -11.07 -17.85 18.11
CA ILE A 63 -12.16 -17.24 18.89
C ILE A 63 -13.50 -17.41 18.17
N SER A 64 -13.54 -17.17 16.86
CA SER A 64 -14.75 -17.32 16.04
C SER A 64 -15.27 -18.76 16.08
N ARG A 65 -14.39 -19.75 15.92
CA ARG A 65 -14.74 -21.17 16.07
C ARG A 65 -15.28 -21.50 17.46
N LYS A 66 -14.64 -21.00 18.53
CA LYS A 66 -15.12 -21.21 19.90
C LYS A 66 -16.50 -20.59 20.13
N LYS A 67 -16.78 -19.41 19.57
CA LYS A 67 -18.12 -18.79 19.61
C LYS A 67 -19.19 -19.66 18.96
N LYS A 68 -18.88 -20.30 17.82
CA LYS A 68 -19.82 -21.18 17.10
C LYS A 68 -20.14 -22.47 17.81
N LEU A 69 -19.15 -23.07 18.49
CA LEU A 69 -19.34 -24.32 19.25
C LEU A 69 -20.31 -24.16 20.43
N GLY A 70 -20.61 -22.92 20.84
CA GLY A 70 -21.50 -22.64 21.95
C GLY A 70 -20.86 -22.93 23.31
N GLY A 71 -21.42 -22.33 24.37
CA GLY A 71 -20.99 -22.53 25.75
C GLY A 71 -20.33 -21.30 26.37
N THR A 72 -20.92 -20.84 27.48
CA THR A 72 -20.54 -19.70 28.33
C THR A 72 -20.39 -18.34 27.63
N THR A 73 -20.95 -17.31 28.26
CA THR A 73 -20.68 -15.88 28.02
C THR A 73 -19.24 -15.53 28.43
N THR A 74 -18.26 -16.22 27.85
CA THR A 74 -16.84 -16.03 28.16
C THR A 74 -16.34 -14.83 27.38
N GLN A 75 -15.72 -13.90 28.09
CA GLN A 75 -15.03 -12.77 27.48
C GLN A 75 -13.80 -13.30 26.72
N PHE A 76 -13.71 -12.96 25.44
CA PHE A 76 -12.58 -13.38 24.60
C PHE A 76 -11.44 -12.38 24.70
N PHE A 77 -10.21 -12.86 24.63
CA PHE A 77 -9.05 -12.00 24.58
C PHE A 77 -7.99 -12.50 23.59
N ILE A 78 -7.21 -11.54 23.11
CA ILE A 78 -5.94 -11.77 22.43
C ILE A 78 -4.90 -10.88 23.11
N HIS A 79 -3.77 -11.45 23.47
CA HIS A 79 -2.64 -10.69 24.01
C HIS A 79 -1.40 -10.91 23.15
N MET A 80 -0.90 -9.82 22.56
CA MET A 80 0.34 -9.78 21.80
C MET A 80 1.46 -9.17 22.62
N THR A 81 2.63 -9.79 22.59
CA THR A 81 3.89 -9.25 23.13
C THR A 81 4.88 -9.06 21.99
N ILE A 82 5.46 -7.87 21.89
CA ILE A 82 6.57 -7.56 20.98
C ILE A 82 7.80 -7.24 21.84
N ASP A 83 8.86 -8.04 21.67
CA ASP A 83 10.13 -7.91 22.37
C ASP A 83 11.23 -7.53 21.38
N ALA A 84 11.61 -6.25 21.40
CA ALA A 84 12.61 -5.69 20.51
C ALA A 84 14.05 -6.10 20.90
N SER A 85 14.27 -6.62 22.11
CA SER A 85 15.61 -7.06 22.54
C SER A 85 15.99 -8.42 21.95
N SER A 86 14.99 -9.27 21.71
CA SER A 86 15.17 -10.63 21.18
C SER A 86 14.57 -10.81 19.77
N ASN A 87 14.03 -9.74 19.18
CA ASN A 87 13.23 -9.76 17.96
C ASN A 87 12.18 -10.89 18.02
N THR A 88 11.37 -10.87 19.09
CA THR A 88 10.37 -11.90 19.36
C THR A 88 8.97 -11.31 19.34
N VAL A 89 8.06 -12.01 18.66
CA VAL A 89 6.62 -11.75 18.72
C VAL A 89 5.96 -12.97 19.35
N SER A 90 5.12 -12.74 20.36
CA SER A 90 4.29 -13.78 20.97
C SER A 90 2.83 -13.37 20.96
N VAL A 91 1.93 -14.31 20.69
CA VAL A 91 0.48 -14.10 20.77
C VAL A 91 -0.13 -15.24 21.56
N ILE A 92 -1.04 -14.90 22.49
CA ILE A 92 -1.89 -15.86 23.19
C ILE A 92 -3.36 -15.43 23.07
N ASP A 93 -4.23 -16.41 22.82
CA ASP A 93 -5.69 -16.24 22.78
C ASP A 93 -6.39 -17.33 23.59
N ASN A 94 -7.65 -17.09 23.99
CA ASN A 94 -8.50 -18.09 24.64
C ASN A 94 -9.54 -18.72 23.69
N GLY A 95 -9.18 -18.88 22.42
CA GLY A 95 -9.97 -19.54 21.39
C GLY A 95 -10.08 -21.05 21.59
N VAL A 96 -10.47 -21.78 20.55
CA VAL A 96 -10.78 -23.22 20.60
C VAL A 96 -9.58 -24.13 20.95
N GLY A 97 -8.35 -23.64 20.76
CA GLY A 97 -7.14 -24.47 20.89
C GLY A 97 -6.89 -25.37 19.68
N ILE A 98 -5.81 -26.16 19.74
CA ILE A 98 -5.37 -27.12 18.72
C ILE A 98 -5.10 -28.44 19.43
N ALA A 99 -5.76 -29.51 18.97
CA ALA A 99 -5.57 -30.84 19.52
C ALA A 99 -4.15 -31.36 19.24
N LYS A 100 -3.58 -32.14 20.16
CA LYS A 100 -2.22 -32.70 20.00
C LYS A 100 -2.06 -33.47 18.69
N SER A 101 -3.07 -34.24 18.31
CA SER A 101 -3.10 -35.03 17.08
C SER A 101 -3.03 -34.20 15.79
N LYS A 102 -3.40 -32.92 15.86
CA LYS A 102 -3.43 -31.99 14.73
C LYS A 102 -2.21 -31.08 14.62
N LEU A 103 -1.37 -30.99 15.66
CA LEU A 103 -0.21 -30.08 15.67
C LEU A 103 0.75 -30.35 14.51
N HIS A 104 1.12 -31.61 14.27
CA HIS A 104 2.04 -31.98 13.19
C HIS A 104 1.45 -31.67 11.80
N GLU A 105 0.15 -31.94 11.60
CA GLU A 105 -0.55 -31.64 10.35
C GLU A 105 -0.61 -30.12 10.10
N MET A 106 -0.95 -29.32 11.11
CA MET A 106 -1.10 -27.87 10.95
C MET A 106 0.22 -27.12 10.71
N LEU A 107 1.35 -27.70 11.14
CA LEU A 107 2.68 -27.11 10.92
C LEU A 107 3.24 -27.43 9.53
N ALA A 108 2.74 -28.48 8.87
CA ALA A 108 3.20 -28.90 7.56
C ALA A 108 2.72 -27.94 6.45
N PRO A 109 3.53 -27.70 5.39
CA PRO A 109 3.09 -26.90 4.24
C PRO A 109 1.81 -27.46 3.60
N GLY A 110 0.76 -26.63 3.51
CA GLY A 110 -0.54 -27.02 2.96
C GLY A 110 -1.41 -27.84 3.92
N GLY A 111 -0.93 -28.09 5.15
CA GLY A 111 -1.71 -28.72 6.20
C GLY A 111 -2.60 -27.72 6.92
N GLY A 112 -3.84 -28.11 7.23
CA GLY A 112 -4.80 -27.24 7.89
C GLY A 112 -6.02 -28.00 8.37
N ASP A 113 -6.66 -27.48 9.40
CA ASP A 113 -7.84 -28.08 10.05
C ASP A 113 -9.17 -27.49 9.53
N LYS A 114 -9.16 -26.88 8.33
CA LYS A 114 -10.28 -26.06 7.84
C LYS A 114 -11.21 -26.86 6.93
N THR A 115 -12.48 -26.92 7.30
CA THR A 115 -13.56 -27.60 6.57
C THR A 115 -14.17 -26.78 5.44
N GLY A 116 -13.80 -25.50 5.30
CA GLY A 116 -14.31 -24.61 4.24
C GLY A 116 -15.57 -23.83 4.59
N ASP A 117 -15.99 -23.80 5.86
CA ASP A 117 -17.15 -23.04 6.33
C ASP A 117 -16.86 -21.53 6.24
N GLY A 118 -17.42 -20.88 5.23
CA GLY A 118 -16.99 -19.59 4.64
C GLY A 118 -16.90 -18.33 5.53
N GLU A 119 -17.04 -18.41 6.85
CA GLU A 119 -16.87 -17.27 7.77
C GLU A 119 -15.45 -17.11 8.34
N GLU A 120 -14.58 -18.11 8.17
CA GLU A 120 -13.18 -17.99 8.57
C GLU A 120 -12.39 -17.12 7.60
N VAL A 121 -11.45 -16.32 8.13
CA VAL A 121 -10.70 -15.39 7.28
C VAL A 121 -9.56 -16.11 6.55
N GLY A 122 -8.89 -17.07 7.19
CA GLY A 122 -7.83 -17.83 6.54
C GLY A 122 -8.40 -18.99 5.69
N GLU A 123 -7.94 -19.15 4.45
CA GLU A 123 -8.56 -20.11 3.51
C GLU A 123 -7.62 -21.24 3.05
N LYS A 124 -6.30 -21.13 3.24
CA LYS A 124 -5.31 -21.95 2.48
C LYS A 124 -4.32 -22.78 3.31
N GLY A 125 -4.37 -22.75 4.64
CA GLY A 125 -3.53 -23.63 5.49
C GLY A 125 -2.01 -23.40 5.36
N VAL A 126 -1.56 -22.21 4.96
CA VAL A 126 -0.11 -21.91 4.82
C VAL A 126 0.40 -20.85 5.80
N GLY A 127 -0.50 -20.18 6.53
CA GLY A 127 -0.15 -19.08 7.44
C GLY A 127 0.76 -19.54 8.57
N LEU A 128 0.47 -20.70 9.18
CA LEU A 128 1.29 -21.23 10.27
C LEU A 128 2.68 -21.68 9.78
N THR A 129 2.76 -22.26 8.58
CA THR A 129 4.05 -22.55 7.93
C THR A 129 4.86 -21.26 7.75
N TYR A 130 4.25 -20.19 7.24
CA TYR A 130 4.93 -18.90 7.11
C TYR A 130 5.45 -18.38 8.47
N VAL A 131 4.64 -18.45 9.52
CA VAL A 131 5.00 -18.06 10.90
C VAL A 131 6.21 -18.85 11.41
N VAL A 132 6.24 -20.17 11.23
CA VAL A 132 7.36 -21.05 11.65
C VAL A 132 8.68 -20.62 11.00
N PHE A 133 8.65 -20.28 9.71
CA PHE A 133 9.84 -19.92 8.94
C PHE A 133 10.18 -18.42 8.93
N SER A 134 9.43 -17.60 9.68
CA SER A 134 9.68 -16.16 9.83
C SER A 134 10.82 -15.83 10.81
N GLY A 135 11.25 -16.80 11.62
CA GLY A 135 12.36 -16.65 12.57
C GLY A 135 13.08 -17.97 12.84
N ASN A 136 14.06 -17.92 13.74
CA ASN A 136 14.86 -19.11 14.10
C ASN A 136 14.39 -19.82 15.36
N ASN A 137 13.44 -19.25 16.09
CA ASN A 137 12.93 -19.84 17.33
C ASN A 137 11.40 -19.80 17.36
N PHE A 138 10.76 -20.84 16.85
CA PHE A 138 9.31 -20.99 16.92
C PHE A 138 8.94 -21.87 18.10
N SER A 139 7.87 -21.50 18.81
CA SER A 139 7.23 -22.33 19.82
C SER A 139 5.72 -22.20 19.73
N ILE A 140 5.03 -23.30 20.00
CA ILE A 140 3.58 -23.36 20.12
C ILE A 140 3.21 -24.15 21.37
N GLU A 141 2.23 -23.65 22.10
CA GLU A 141 1.58 -24.32 23.21
C GLU A 141 0.08 -24.13 23.02
N SER A 142 -0.69 -25.21 23.07
CA SER A 142 -2.13 -25.16 22.86
C SER A 142 -2.84 -26.15 23.75
N LYS A 143 -4.06 -25.80 24.12
CA LYS A 143 -4.93 -26.62 24.96
C LYS A 143 -6.33 -26.56 24.40
N ILE A 144 -6.96 -27.71 24.24
CA ILE A 144 -8.41 -27.81 24.04
C ILE A 144 -9.08 -28.16 25.38
N ARG A 145 -10.38 -27.89 25.47
CA ARG A 145 -11.14 -28.16 26.69
C ARG A 145 -11.03 -29.64 27.08
N ASP A 146 -10.84 -29.90 28.37
CA ASP A 146 -10.74 -31.24 28.96
C ASP A 146 -9.53 -32.10 28.51
N GLU A 147 -8.59 -31.53 27.76
CA GLU A 147 -7.32 -32.18 27.41
C GLU A 147 -6.12 -31.50 28.10
N PRO A 148 -5.03 -32.25 28.36
CA PRO A 148 -3.78 -31.64 28.79
C PRO A 148 -3.22 -30.73 27.68
N PRO A 149 -2.54 -29.62 28.03
CA PRO A 149 -1.90 -28.80 27.01
C PRO A 149 -0.81 -29.59 26.28
N ALA A 150 -0.64 -29.31 25.00
CA ALA A 150 0.36 -29.88 24.12
C ALA A 150 1.13 -28.78 23.40
N GLY A 151 2.40 -29.03 23.09
CA GLY A 151 3.23 -28.03 22.47
C GLY A 151 4.59 -28.55 22.05
N GLY A 152 5.39 -27.65 21.50
CA GLY A 152 6.74 -27.95 21.06
C GLY A 152 7.42 -26.76 20.40
N LYS A 153 8.63 -26.99 19.93
CA LYS A 153 9.49 -25.97 19.34
C LYS A 153 10.09 -26.40 18.02
N VAL A 154 10.40 -25.40 17.20
CA VAL A 154 11.21 -25.54 15.99
C VAL A 154 12.33 -24.52 16.05
N THR A 155 13.57 -24.98 15.95
CA THR A 155 14.77 -24.12 15.96
C THR A 155 15.44 -24.08 14.60
N ALA A 156 16.17 -22.99 14.32
CA ALA A 156 16.95 -22.77 13.10
C ALA A 156 16.14 -22.87 11.78
N ALA A 157 14.81 -22.67 11.82
CA ALA A 157 13.94 -22.81 10.66
C ALA A 157 14.30 -21.83 9.52
N GLN A 158 14.42 -20.53 9.84
CA GLN A 158 14.81 -19.52 8.86
C GLN A 158 16.26 -19.75 8.37
N ALA A 159 17.18 -20.13 9.25
CA ALA A 159 18.57 -20.41 8.90
C ALA A 159 18.71 -21.55 7.90
N TRP A 160 17.96 -22.65 8.10
CA TRP A 160 17.89 -23.76 7.15
C TRP A 160 17.23 -23.37 5.82
N LEU A 161 16.20 -22.53 5.88
CA LEU A 161 15.53 -22.03 4.67
C LEU A 161 16.43 -21.12 3.85
N ASN A 162 17.36 -20.40 4.48
CA ASN A 162 18.34 -19.51 3.83
C ASN A 162 19.66 -20.20 3.47
N GLU A 163 19.78 -21.52 3.70
CA GLU A 163 21.00 -22.30 3.40
C GLU A 163 22.26 -21.77 4.11
N TYR A 164 22.13 -21.26 5.34
CA TYR A 164 23.32 -20.89 6.12
C TYR A 164 24.18 -22.13 6.40
N THR A 165 25.51 -21.95 6.29
CA THR A 165 26.49 -23.03 6.47
C THR A 165 26.30 -23.73 7.81
N GLY A 166 26.17 -25.06 7.78
CA GLY A 166 25.97 -25.89 8.98
C GLY A 166 24.51 -26.00 9.47
N SER A 167 23.54 -25.38 8.80
CA SER A 167 22.12 -25.56 9.11
C SER A 167 21.61 -26.95 8.73
N THR A 168 20.77 -27.54 9.57
CA THR A 168 20.14 -28.85 9.34
C THR A 168 18.62 -28.69 9.21
N ARG A 169 17.96 -29.70 8.62
CA ARG A 169 16.51 -29.68 8.45
C ARG A 169 15.82 -29.52 9.81
N PRO A 170 14.95 -28.50 9.98
CA PRO A 170 14.29 -28.25 11.24
C PRO A 170 13.34 -29.41 11.57
N THR A 171 13.33 -29.79 12.85
CA THR A 171 12.43 -30.80 13.41
C THR A 171 11.53 -30.15 14.46
N PHE A 172 10.31 -30.69 14.59
CA PHE A 172 9.42 -30.32 15.68
C PHE A 172 9.77 -31.14 16.92
N LEU A 173 10.22 -30.46 17.97
CA LEU A 173 10.55 -31.07 19.26
C LEU A 173 9.35 -30.91 20.18
N GLU A 174 8.64 -32.01 20.48
CA GLU A 174 7.56 -32.00 21.46
C GLU A 174 8.12 -31.62 22.84
N GLU A 175 7.45 -30.68 23.50
CA GLU A 175 7.75 -30.31 24.88
C GLU A 175 6.55 -30.66 25.76
N SER A 176 6.82 -31.26 26.92
CA SER A 176 5.81 -31.39 27.97
C SER A 176 5.37 -29.99 28.38
N ALA A 177 4.11 -29.65 28.08
CA ALA A 177 3.54 -28.38 28.50
C ALA A 177 3.56 -28.30 30.05
N GLY A 178 3.79 -27.11 30.57
CA GLY A 178 3.80 -26.87 32.01
C GLY A 178 2.44 -27.17 32.68
N SER A 179 2.35 -26.92 33.98
CA SER A 179 1.09 -27.02 34.72
C SER A 179 -0.01 -26.21 34.02
N SER A 180 -1.16 -26.82 33.78
CA SER A 180 -2.29 -26.18 33.07
C SER A 180 -2.70 -24.90 33.80
N LEU A 181 -2.50 -23.75 33.17
CA LEU A 181 -2.99 -22.49 33.70
C LEU A 181 -4.52 -22.51 33.66
N SER A 182 -5.16 -22.23 34.79
CA SER A 182 -6.63 -22.13 34.86
C SER A 182 -7.12 -20.78 34.36
N ASN A 183 -6.37 -19.71 34.61
CA ASN A 183 -6.69 -18.35 34.21
C ASN A 183 -5.46 -17.61 33.69
N TYR A 184 -5.72 -16.67 32.78
CA TYR A 184 -4.79 -15.66 32.32
C TYR A 184 -5.07 -14.35 33.05
N THR A 185 -4.08 -13.78 33.72
CA THR A 185 -4.22 -12.51 34.45
C THR A 185 -3.30 -11.44 33.89
N LEU A 186 -3.86 -10.26 33.60
CA LEU A 186 -3.14 -9.09 33.11
C LEU A 186 -3.31 -7.93 34.09
N ALA A 187 -2.21 -7.45 34.65
CA ALA A 187 -2.20 -6.20 35.41
C ALA A 187 -2.19 -5.03 34.42
N ILE A 188 -3.28 -4.25 34.35
CA ILE A 188 -3.43 -3.13 33.43
C ILE A 188 -3.65 -1.85 34.25
N GLY A 189 -2.88 -0.79 33.96
CA GLY A 189 -3.15 0.56 34.48
C GLY A 189 -2.51 0.93 35.83
N LYS A 190 -2.76 2.18 36.25
CA LYS A 190 -2.23 2.82 37.47
C LYS A 190 -2.66 2.07 38.74
N SER A 191 -1.86 2.16 39.81
CA SER A 191 -2.08 1.47 41.08
C SER A 191 -3.55 1.49 41.56
N GLY A 192 -4.18 0.32 41.71
CA GLY A 192 -5.48 0.17 42.36
C GLY A 192 -6.63 -0.45 41.53
N GLN A 193 -6.47 -0.71 40.23
CA GLN A 193 -7.46 -1.50 39.47
C GLN A 193 -7.17 -3.01 39.55
N PRO A 194 -8.21 -3.86 39.69
CA PRO A 194 -8.02 -5.31 39.69
C PRO A 194 -7.52 -5.77 38.32
N PRO A 195 -6.63 -6.78 38.27
CA PRO A 195 -6.14 -7.33 37.01
C PRO A 195 -7.29 -7.94 36.21
N ALA A 196 -7.26 -7.76 34.88
CA ALA A 196 -8.18 -8.49 34.01
C ALA A 196 -7.87 -9.99 34.09
N SER A 197 -8.89 -10.82 34.19
CA SER A 197 -8.75 -12.27 34.31
C SER A 197 -9.63 -12.99 33.31
N TYR A 198 -9.05 -13.95 32.59
CA TYR A 198 -9.71 -14.72 31.55
C TYR A 198 -9.50 -16.21 31.76
N PRO A 199 -10.52 -17.06 31.58
CA PRO A 199 -10.35 -18.51 31.69
C PRO A 199 -9.49 -19.05 30.53
N LEU A 200 -8.66 -20.04 30.85
CA LEU A 200 -7.82 -20.79 29.91
C LEU A 200 -8.25 -22.27 29.87
N ASP A 201 -9.56 -22.50 29.76
CA ASP A 201 -10.12 -23.83 29.50
C ASP A 201 -9.64 -24.38 28.14
N SER A 202 -9.49 -23.49 27.17
CA SER A 202 -8.79 -23.72 25.90
C SER A 202 -8.05 -22.45 25.46
N TYR A 203 -6.89 -22.62 24.83
CA TYR A 203 -6.05 -21.51 24.36
C TYR A 203 -5.05 -21.96 23.31
N THR A 204 -4.49 -20.99 22.59
CA THR A 204 -3.27 -21.18 21.79
C THR A 204 -2.30 -20.05 22.10
N LYS A 205 -1.04 -20.40 22.30
CA LYS A 205 0.08 -19.49 22.46
C LYS A 205 1.14 -19.82 21.42
N ILE A 206 1.48 -18.85 20.59
CA ILE A 206 2.54 -18.96 19.58
C ILE A 206 3.59 -17.91 19.89
N SER A 207 4.86 -18.27 19.76
CA SER A 207 5.98 -17.33 19.82
C SER A 207 6.97 -17.60 18.70
N VAL A 208 7.41 -16.54 18.04
CA VAL A 208 8.46 -16.56 17.02
C VAL A 208 9.53 -15.56 17.42
N GLY A 209 10.74 -16.05 17.66
CA GLY A 209 11.89 -15.27 18.08
C GLY A 209 13.04 -15.34 17.08
N ASN A 210 14.02 -14.46 17.29
CA ASN A 210 15.14 -14.24 16.36
C ASN A 210 14.64 -13.99 14.93
N ILE A 211 13.61 -13.14 14.82
CA ILE A 211 13.09 -12.69 13.55
C ILE A 211 14.12 -11.75 12.93
N THR A 212 14.52 -12.05 11.70
CA THR A 212 15.37 -11.18 10.90
C THR A 212 14.46 -10.27 10.07
N PRO A 213 14.51 -8.94 10.25
CA PRO A 213 13.79 -8.01 9.40
C PRO A 213 14.19 -8.18 7.93
N ILE A 214 13.24 -7.93 7.01
CA ILE A 214 13.51 -7.96 5.58
C ILE A 214 14.41 -6.76 5.25
N GLU A 215 15.52 -7.02 4.54
CA GLU A 215 16.45 -5.96 4.13
C GLU A 215 15.75 -4.98 3.20
N GLY A 216 15.83 -3.67 3.51
CA GLY A 216 15.19 -2.61 2.74
C GLY A 216 13.71 -2.36 3.06
N ASP A 217 13.11 -3.09 4.02
CA ASP A 217 11.74 -2.84 4.50
C ASP A 217 11.74 -2.29 5.95
N ILE A 218 10.59 -1.83 6.43
CA ILE A 218 10.41 -1.31 7.79
C ILE A 218 10.61 -2.43 8.82
N ASN A 219 11.41 -2.18 9.84
CA ASN A 219 11.57 -3.11 10.95
C ASN A 219 10.43 -2.92 11.99
N ILE A 220 9.58 -3.93 12.19
CA ILE A 220 8.52 -3.88 13.22
C ILE A 220 9.04 -3.59 14.63
N PHE A 221 10.28 -4.01 14.94
CA PHE A 221 10.89 -3.84 16.26
C PHE A 221 11.45 -2.42 16.48
N SER A 222 11.56 -1.61 15.42
CA SER A 222 11.96 -0.19 15.54
C SER A 222 10.77 0.77 15.61
N LEU A 223 9.54 0.28 15.43
CA LEU A 223 8.34 1.11 15.48
C LEU A 223 8.03 1.56 16.91
N SER A 224 7.55 2.80 17.04
CA SER A 224 7.03 3.30 18.32
C SER A 224 5.73 2.58 18.71
N GLY A 225 5.38 2.58 20.00
CA GLY A 225 4.13 1.97 20.45
C GLY A 225 2.88 2.56 19.80
N SER A 226 2.90 3.87 19.52
CA SER A 226 1.82 4.54 18.76
C SER A 226 1.74 3.99 17.34
N GLN A 227 2.87 3.89 16.63
CA GLN A 227 2.91 3.39 15.27
C GLN A 227 2.42 1.93 15.18
N LEU A 228 2.88 1.07 16.11
CA LEU A 228 2.44 -0.33 16.22
C LEU A 228 0.93 -0.43 16.45
N LYS A 229 0.38 0.33 17.40
CA LYS A 229 -1.06 0.35 17.67
C LYS A 229 -1.88 0.67 16.43
N GLN A 230 -1.46 1.66 15.65
CA GLN A 230 -2.18 2.08 14.46
C GLN A 230 -2.03 1.05 13.33
N LEU A 231 -0.84 0.48 13.15
CA LEU A 231 -0.61 -0.63 12.23
C LEU A 231 -1.50 -1.83 12.53
N LEU A 232 -1.55 -2.26 13.79
CA LEU A 232 -2.37 -3.39 14.23
C LEU A 232 -3.86 -3.14 13.93
N ARG A 233 -4.36 -1.92 14.22
CA ARG A 233 -5.76 -1.55 13.98
C ARG A 233 -6.13 -1.29 12.52
N THR A 234 -5.17 -1.24 11.59
CA THR A 234 -5.44 -0.92 10.18
C THR A 234 -5.03 -2.02 9.21
N ARG A 235 -4.15 -2.94 9.61
CA ARG A 235 -3.58 -3.99 8.75
C ARG A 235 -3.82 -5.42 9.25
N THR A 236 -4.40 -5.60 10.44
CA THR A 236 -4.55 -6.93 11.06
C THR A 236 -5.97 -7.19 11.57
N ALA A 237 -6.21 -8.42 12.05
CA ALA A 237 -7.47 -8.85 12.65
C ALA A 237 -7.92 -8.04 13.89
N VAL A 238 -7.04 -7.24 14.50
CA VAL A 238 -7.40 -6.30 15.57
C VAL A 238 -8.27 -5.16 15.02
N GLY A 239 -8.09 -4.78 13.76
CA GLY A 239 -8.82 -3.70 13.10
C GLY A 239 -10.23 -4.08 12.68
N VAL A 240 -11.07 -4.63 13.57
CA VAL A 240 -12.42 -5.10 13.22
C VAL A 240 -13.24 -4.01 12.53
N THR A 241 -13.65 -4.27 11.28
CA THR A 241 -14.26 -3.27 10.39
C THR A 241 -15.77 -3.14 10.58
N ARG A 242 -16.45 -4.15 11.14
CA ARG A 242 -17.92 -4.14 11.34
C ARG A 242 -18.43 -2.92 12.07
N ARG A 243 -17.66 -2.39 13.03
CA ARG A 243 -18.01 -1.19 13.79
C ARG A 243 -17.93 0.12 12.97
N LEU A 244 -17.28 0.11 11.81
CA LEU A 244 -17.36 1.22 10.86
C LEU A 244 -18.77 1.32 10.26
N ILE A 245 -19.42 0.18 10.08
CA ILE A 245 -20.75 0.09 9.46
C ILE A 245 -21.84 0.19 10.53
N ASN A 246 -21.63 -0.48 11.67
CA ASN A 246 -22.54 -0.52 12.80
C ASN A 246 -21.80 -0.18 14.10
N SER A 247 -21.73 1.10 14.42
CA SER A 247 -20.96 1.62 15.58
C SER A 247 -21.40 1.05 16.94
N GLY A 248 -22.65 0.54 17.02
CA GLY A 248 -23.24 -0.08 18.20
C GLY A 248 -22.83 -1.55 18.43
N GLU A 249 -22.12 -2.20 17.50
CA GLU A 249 -21.69 -3.58 17.74
C GLU A 249 -20.67 -3.68 18.89
N PRO A 250 -20.79 -4.71 19.75
CA PRO A 250 -19.80 -4.97 20.79
C PRO A 250 -18.46 -5.38 20.19
N LEU A 251 -17.37 -5.16 20.94
CA LEU A 251 -16.06 -5.66 20.55
C LEU A 251 -16.07 -7.19 20.46
N GLU A 252 -15.41 -7.73 19.44
CA GLU A 252 -15.33 -9.19 19.26
C GLU A 252 -14.49 -9.86 20.35
N PHE A 253 -13.47 -9.17 20.86
CA PHE A 253 -12.54 -9.63 21.89
C PHE A 253 -11.82 -8.42 22.51
N ASP A 254 -11.26 -8.60 23.70
CA ASP A 254 -10.30 -7.65 24.26
C ASP A 254 -8.92 -7.87 23.65
N PHE A 255 -8.26 -6.79 23.25
CA PHE A 255 -6.90 -6.85 22.74
C PHE A 255 -5.92 -6.15 23.68
N TYR A 256 -4.82 -6.85 23.99
CA TYR A 256 -3.73 -6.34 24.80
C TYR A 256 -2.44 -6.32 23.99
N LEU A 257 -1.69 -5.23 24.10
CA LEU A 257 -0.37 -5.09 23.53
C LEU A 257 0.64 -4.86 24.64
N THR A 258 1.64 -5.72 24.70
CA THR A 258 2.80 -5.57 25.55
C THR A 258 4.04 -5.28 24.71
N LEU A 259 4.71 -4.18 25.00
CA LEU A 259 5.94 -3.76 24.34
C LEU A 259 7.10 -3.87 25.32
N LYS A 260 8.09 -4.70 24.99
CA LYS A 260 9.38 -4.77 25.68
C LYS A 260 10.42 -4.09 24.80
N LEU A 261 10.61 -2.80 25.06
CA LEU A 261 11.57 -1.97 24.36
C LEU A 261 12.80 -1.74 25.25
N PRO A 262 13.95 -1.36 24.67
CA PRO A 262 15.11 -0.93 25.47
C PRO A 262 14.78 0.23 26.42
N SER A 263 13.81 1.08 26.04
CA SER A 263 13.32 2.21 26.84
C SER A 263 12.42 1.80 28.01
N GLY A 264 11.98 0.54 28.06
CA GLY A 264 11.14 0.01 29.13
C GLY A 264 10.06 -0.96 28.65
N HIS A 265 9.26 -1.41 29.60
CA HIS A 265 8.17 -2.34 29.39
C HIS A 265 6.83 -1.63 29.59
N SER A 266 5.90 -1.79 28.65
CA SER A 266 4.54 -1.27 28.76
C SER A 266 3.52 -2.32 28.34
N THR A 267 2.35 -2.29 28.97
CA THR A 267 1.19 -3.09 28.59
C THR A 267 -0.02 -2.17 28.52
N GLU A 268 -0.72 -2.17 27.39
CA GLU A 268 -1.93 -1.38 27.20
C GLU A 268 -3.08 -2.24 26.64
N LYS A 269 -4.30 -1.87 27.03
CA LYS A 269 -5.52 -2.36 26.38
C LYS A 269 -5.81 -1.50 25.16
N ILE A 270 -6.07 -2.12 24.02
CA ILE A 270 -6.39 -1.45 22.76
C ILE A 270 -7.76 -1.93 22.30
N ASP A 271 -8.61 -0.99 21.87
CA ASP A 271 -9.91 -1.34 21.30
C ASP A 271 -9.72 -2.11 19.98
N ALA A 272 -10.25 -3.33 19.93
CA ALA A 272 -10.25 -4.18 18.74
C ALA A 272 -11.29 -3.68 17.71
N CYS A 273 -11.02 -2.52 17.13
CA CYS A 273 -11.80 -1.93 16.06
C CYS A 273 -10.90 -1.20 15.06
N TYR A 274 -11.34 -1.13 13.81
CA TYR A 274 -10.61 -0.43 12.76
C TYR A 274 -10.37 1.03 13.15
N ARG A 275 -9.14 1.53 12.94
CA ARG A 275 -8.87 2.97 13.08
C ARG A 275 -9.16 3.65 11.75
N ALA A 276 -10.24 4.41 11.68
CA ALA A 276 -10.54 5.16 10.46
C ALA A 276 -9.76 6.48 10.42
N PRO A 277 -9.29 6.93 9.24
CA PRO A 277 -8.42 8.10 9.15
C PRO A 277 -9.10 9.42 9.56
N HIS A 278 -10.43 9.52 9.38
CA HIS A 278 -11.19 10.67 9.85
C HIS A 278 -11.22 10.82 11.39
N GLU A 279 -10.95 9.75 12.16
CA GLU A 279 -10.87 9.79 13.63
C GLU A 279 -9.56 10.40 14.14
N LEU A 280 -8.61 10.67 13.23
CA LEU A 280 -7.40 11.42 13.52
C LEU A 280 -7.62 12.94 13.38
N VAL A 281 -8.77 13.35 12.85
CA VAL A 281 -9.20 14.74 12.73
C VAL A 281 -10.08 15.10 13.93
N LYS A 282 -10.05 16.37 14.36
CA LYS A 282 -10.90 16.87 15.44
C LYS A 282 -12.38 16.63 15.15
N ASP A 283 -13.16 16.34 16.19
CA ASP A 283 -14.61 16.14 16.10
C ASP A 283 -15.33 17.30 15.44
N SER A 284 -14.92 18.53 15.77
CA SER A 284 -15.48 19.74 15.16
C SER A 284 -15.25 19.80 13.65
N ASP A 285 -14.21 19.15 13.14
CA ASP A 285 -13.75 19.24 11.74
C ASP A 285 -14.10 18.02 10.90
N ARG A 286 -14.94 17.12 11.42
CA ARG A 286 -15.49 15.98 10.68
C ARG A 286 -17.02 16.03 10.61
N ILE A 287 -17.59 15.56 9.51
CA ILE A 287 -19.04 15.54 9.30
C ILE A 287 -19.45 14.36 8.42
N THR A 288 -20.64 13.80 8.64
CA THR A 288 -21.16 12.75 7.75
C THR A 288 -21.64 13.33 6.43
N LEU A 289 -21.49 12.58 5.35
CA LEU A 289 -22.04 12.97 4.04
C LEU A 289 -23.56 13.16 4.09
N GLN A 290 -24.25 12.37 4.91
CA GLN A 290 -25.70 12.52 5.12
C GLN A 290 -26.03 13.88 5.75
N ALA A 291 -25.32 14.30 6.80
CA ALA A 291 -25.55 15.61 7.41
C ALA A 291 -25.25 16.77 6.44
N VAL A 292 -24.25 16.63 5.56
CA VAL A 292 -24.00 17.60 4.49
C VAL A 292 -25.18 17.62 3.50
N ARG A 293 -25.72 16.47 3.13
CA ARG A 293 -26.87 16.39 2.22
C ARG A 293 -28.12 16.99 2.86
N ASP A 294 -28.44 16.63 4.10
CA ASP A 294 -29.59 17.15 4.84
C ASP A 294 -29.55 18.68 4.97
N ALA A 295 -28.35 19.26 5.15
CA ALA A 295 -28.19 20.71 5.21
C ALA A 295 -28.40 21.42 3.85
N PHE A 296 -28.24 20.72 2.72
CA PHE A 296 -28.23 21.31 1.37
C PHE A 296 -29.11 20.57 0.34
N VAL A 297 -30.19 19.90 0.77
CA VAL A 297 -31.10 19.12 -0.09
C VAL A 297 -31.68 19.94 -1.25
N SER A 298 -31.86 21.25 -1.07
CA SER A 298 -32.55 22.14 -2.01
C SER A 298 -31.85 23.47 -2.31
N LYS A 299 -30.63 23.68 -1.80
CA LYS A 299 -29.90 24.96 -1.93
C LYS A 299 -28.76 24.82 -2.93
N THR A 300 -28.82 25.58 -4.01
CA THR A 300 -27.73 25.79 -4.99
C THR A 300 -26.69 26.82 -4.52
N ASP A 301 -26.77 27.29 -3.28
CA ASP A 301 -25.83 28.26 -2.71
C ASP A 301 -24.46 27.60 -2.44
N VAL A 302 -23.59 27.71 -3.43
CA VAL A 302 -22.21 27.22 -3.41
C VAL A 302 -21.40 27.87 -2.29
N VAL A 303 -21.68 29.14 -1.94
CA VAL A 303 -20.95 29.88 -0.91
C VAL A 303 -21.32 29.36 0.48
N ALA A 304 -22.62 29.17 0.74
CA ALA A 304 -23.07 28.56 2.00
C ALA A 304 -22.56 27.13 2.14
N ARG A 305 -22.58 26.34 1.06
CA ARG A 305 -22.04 24.97 1.06
C ARG A 305 -20.54 24.96 1.35
N ARG A 306 -19.76 25.85 0.72
CA ARG A 306 -18.32 26.01 1.00
C ARG A 306 -18.04 26.45 2.43
N LYS A 307 -18.81 27.39 2.98
CA LYS A 307 -18.66 27.80 4.38
C LYS A 307 -18.92 26.65 5.35
N PHE A 308 -19.84 25.75 4.98
CA PHE A 308 -20.21 24.61 5.81
C PHE A 308 -19.21 23.44 5.73
N VAL A 309 -18.79 23.06 4.51
CA VAL A 309 -17.99 21.84 4.28
C VAL A 309 -16.52 22.12 3.93
N GLY A 310 -16.15 23.37 3.66
CA GLY A 310 -14.87 23.77 3.06
C GLY A 310 -13.63 23.21 3.74
N SER A 311 -13.59 23.29 5.07
CA SER A 311 -12.49 22.76 5.89
C SER A 311 -12.82 21.42 6.56
N LYS A 312 -13.98 20.84 6.27
CA LYS A 312 -14.44 19.62 6.95
C LYS A 312 -13.97 18.37 6.22
N THR A 313 -13.55 17.38 6.98
CA THR A 313 -13.38 16.00 6.52
C THR A 313 -14.75 15.35 6.46
N VAL A 314 -15.16 14.89 5.29
CA VAL A 314 -16.48 14.26 5.10
C VAL A 314 -16.31 12.76 5.04
N TYR A 315 -17.15 12.01 5.74
CA TYR A 315 -17.12 10.55 5.72
C TYR A 315 -18.50 9.95 5.52
N ALA A 316 -18.53 8.73 5.00
CA ALA A 316 -19.77 8.02 4.70
C ALA A 316 -19.55 6.51 4.76
N VAL A 317 -20.64 5.80 5.05
CA VAL A 317 -20.75 4.35 4.86
C VAL A 317 -21.89 4.13 3.86
N SER A 318 -21.73 3.16 2.97
CA SER A 318 -22.80 2.71 2.08
C SER A 318 -22.68 1.21 1.87
N SER A 319 -23.83 0.53 1.82
CA SER A 319 -23.91 -0.85 1.39
C SER A 319 -24.38 -0.85 -0.07
N ILE A 320 -23.57 -1.43 -0.96
CA ILE A 320 -23.69 -1.30 -2.41
C ILE A 320 -23.68 -2.69 -3.04
N GLU A 321 -24.60 -2.94 -3.96
CA GLU A 321 -24.69 -4.20 -4.69
C GLU A 321 -24.11 -4.07 -6.11
N VAL A 322 -23.16 -4.93 -6.47
CA VAL A 322 -22.57 -4.98 -7.82
C VAL A 322 -22.55 -6.43 -8.29
N ASP A 323 -23.21 -6.71 -9.42
CA ASP A 323 -23.33 -8.06 -10.00
C ASP A 323 -23.84 -9.12 -8.98
N GLY A 324 -24.79 -8.75 -8.12
CA GLY A 324 -25.35 -9.63 -7.08
C GLY A 324 -24.43 -9.85 -5.86
N TRP A 325 -23.30 -9.14 -5.78
CA TRP A 325 -22.43 -9.14 -4.60
C TRP A 325 -22.68 -7.90 -3.76
N LYS A 326 -22.80 -8.10 -2.45
CA LYS A 326 -22.95 -7.01 -1.49
C LYS A 326 -21.57 -6.55 -1.01
N PHE A 327 -21.35 -5.24 -1.07
CA PHE A 327 -20.15 -4.58 -0.62
C PHE A 327 -20.51 -3.53 0.43
N ASP A 328 -19.80 -3.54 1.54
CA ASP A 328 -19.83 -2.42 2.47
C ASP A 328 -18.64 -1.50 2.17
N VAL A 329 -18.97 -0.26 1.83
CA VAL A 329 -18.01 0.76 1.41
C VAL A 329 -18.00 1.87 2.44
N TYR A 330 -16.86 2.01 3.10
CA TYR A 330 -16.53 3.12 3.95
C TYR A 330 -15.66 4.12 3.17
N GLY A 331 -16.03 5.39 3.16
CA GLY A 331 -15.33 6.44 2.42
C GLY A 331 -15.05 7.66 3.27
N VAL A 332 -13.90 8.29 3.06
CA VAL A 332 -13.51 9.58 3.65
C VAL A 332 -12.97 10.47 2.55
N MET A 333 -13.48 11.70 2.47
CA MET A 333 -12.94 12.76 1.63
C MET A 333 -12.39 13.89 2.49
N PHE A 334 -11.08 14.11 2.37
CA PHE A 334 -10.38 15.19 3.02
C PHE A 334 -10.50 16.51 2.23
N PRO A 335 -10.44 17.66 2.92
CA PRO A 335 -10.52 18.96 2.26
C PRO A 335 -9.29 19.30 1.41
N TYR A 336 -8.09 18.83 1.78
CA TYR A 336 -6.83 19.24 1.15
C TYR A 336 -6.04 18.04 0.60
N ASN A 337 -5.23 18.27 -0.44
CA ASN A 337 -4.32 17.25 -0.99
C ASN A 337 -3.21 16.89 0.00
N SER A 338 -2.86 17.81 0.92
CA SER A 338 -1.84 17.60 1.95
C SER A 338 -2.34 16.82 3.15
N SER A 339 -3.65 16.50 3.27
CA SER A 339 -4.23 15.95 4.48
C SER A 339 -3.63 14.61 4.90
N PHE A 340 -3.36 13.69 3.98
CA PHE A 340 -2.71 12.42 4.32
C PHE A 340 -1.29 12.63 4.86
N ARG A 341 -0.51 13.54 4.25
CA ARG A 341 0.82 13.90 4.74
C ARG A 341 0.76 14.56 6.11
N GLN A 342 -0.20 15.45 6.32
CA GLN A 342 -0.44 16.07 7.63
C GLN A 342 -0.77 15.01 8.66
N LEU A 343 -1.69 14.08 8.40
CA LEU A 343 -2.04 13.00 9.33
C LEU A 343 -0.84 12.11 9.68
N SER A 344 -0.01 11.77 8.69
CA SER A 344 1.23 10.99 8.92
C SER A 344 2.23 11.73 9.80
N LYS A 345 2.40 13.04 9.59
CA LYS A 345 3.27 13.87 10.45
C LYS A 345 2.66 14.06 11.84
N THR A 346 1.40 14.44 11.90
CA THR A 346 0.67 14.77 13.12
C THR A 346 -0.80 14.41 12.91
N PRO A 347 -1.37 13.45 13.67
CA PRO A 347 -0.92 12.97 14.97
C PRO A 347 -0.08 11.68 14.97
N LEU A 348 0.24 11.10 13.79
CA LEU A 348 0.83 9.75 13.74
C LEU A 348 2.34 9.72 14.01
N ASP A 349 3.05 10.83 13.87
CA ASP A 349 4.51 10.92 14.07
C ASP A 349 5.27 9.85 13.26
N LEU A 350 4.88 9.68 12.00
CA LEU A 350 5.46 8.71 11.06
C LEU A 350 6.53 9.32 10.15
N ILE A 351 6.56 10.65 10.00
CA ILE A 351 7.50 11.38 9.12
C ILE A 351 8.08 12.59 9.84
N SER A 352 9.41 12.78 9.76
CA SER A 352 10.16 13.79 10.52
C SER A 352 10.54 15.06 9.75
N ASP A 353 9.85 15.34 8.65
CA ASP A 353 10.10 16.42 7.67
C ASP A 353 11.34 16.23 6.76
N GLU A 354 11.06 16.29 5.46
CA GLU A 354 11.91 16.71 4.32
C GLU A 354 12.47 15.69 3.32
N THR A 355 12.59 14.38 3.56
CA THR A 355 13.20 13.50 2.53
C THR A 355 12.67 12.07 2.38
N GLU A 356 11.75 11.60 3.23
CA GLU A 356 11.25 10.23 3.13
C GLU A 356 9.89 10.14 2.40
N GLU A 357 9.96 9.98 1.07
CA GLU A 357 8.86 9.46 0.24
C GLU A 357 9.00 7.94 0.03
N SER A 358 9.35 7.17 1.08
CA SER A 358 9.32 5.71 0.95
C SER A 358 7.87 5.20 1.02
N GLU A 359 7.55 4.22 0.18
CA GLU A 359 6.36 3.37 0.40
C GLU A 359 6.51 2.70 1.77
N GLY A 360 5.73 3.15 2.75
CA GLY A 360 5.79 2.69 4.14
C GLY A 360 5.72 3.83 5.17
N ALA A 361 6.14 5.05 4.79
CA ALA A 361 6.09 6.23 5.67
C ALA A 361 4.66 6.75 5.93
N TYR A 362 3.67 6.30 5.16
CA TYR A 362 2.27 6.73 5.27
C TYR A 362 1.35 5.56 5.62
N LEU A 363 0.90 5.50 6.87
CA LEU A 363 -0.08 4.49 7.29
C LEU A 363 -1.41 4.62 6.53
N PHE A 364 -1.82 5.85 6.23
CA PHE A 364 -2.97 6.15 5.40
C PHE A 364 -2.53 6.90 4.14
N GLN A 365 -3.03 6.46 3.00
CA GLN A 365 -2.83 7.12 1.71
C GLN A 365 -4.18 7.19 0.98
N SER A 366 -4.23 7.98 -0.09
CA SER A 366 -5.38 7.93 -0.99
C SER A 366 -5.45 6.58 -1.69
N GLY A 367 -6.66 6.07 -1.90
CA GLY A 367 -6.87 4.82 -2.62
C GLY A 367 -7.99 3.97 -2.04
N ILE A 368 -8.09 2.74 -2.55
CA ILE A 368 -9.10 1.77 -2.16
C ILE A 368 -8.42 0.65 -1.39
N TYR A 369 -8.68 0.56 -0.10
CA TYR A 369 -8.24 -0.53 0.75
C TYR A 369 -9.29 -1.62 0.81
N VAL A 370 -8.83 -2.86 0.89
CA VAL A 370 -9.71 -4.04 0.85
C VAL A 370 -9.81 -4.67 2.23
N GLY A 371 -11.04 -5.02 2.62
CA GLY A 371 -11.34 -5.87 3.77
C GLY A 371 -12.12 -7.11 3.35
N THR A 372 -12.13 -8.14 4.19
CA THR A 372 -12.99 -9.31 4.05
C THR A 372 -13.37 -9.86 5.41
N LYS A 373 -14.59 -10.36 5.57
CA LYS A 373 -15.08 -11.04 6.78
C LYS A 373 -14.77 -10.26 8.07
N GLY A 374 -14.94 -8.94 8.04
CA GLY A 374 -14.71 -8.05 9.19
C GLY A 374 -13.25 -7.71 9.49
N MET A 375 -12.30 -8.06 8.60
CA MET A 375 -10.86 -7.81 8.78
C MET A 375 -10.27 -7.00 7.61
N PRO A 376 -9.45 -5.96 7.87
CA PRO A 376 -8.68 -5.29 6.84
C PRO A 376 -7.51 -6.17 6.38
N THR A 377 -7.26 -6.24 5.08
CA THR A 377 -6.16 -7.07 4.55
C THR A 377 -4.87 -6.28 4.40
N GLY A 378 -4.92 -4.96 4.49
CA GLY A 378 -3.81 -4.08 4.17
C GLY A 378 -3.62 -3.82 2.67
N MET A 379 -4.22 -4.62 1.79
CA MET A 379 -4.14 -4.47 0.34
C MET A 379 -4.76 -3.14 -0.11
N ARG A 380 -4.06 -2.46 -1.02
CA ARG A 380 -4.52 -1.26 -1.71
C ARG A 380 -4.67 -1.57 -3.20
N ILE A 381 -5.77 -1.10 -3.79
CA ILE A 381 -5.98 -1.05 -5.23
C ILE A 381 -6.25 0.39 -5.65
N GLU A 382 -5.91 0.70 -6.89
CA GLU A 382 -6.17 2.02 -7.46
C GLU A 382 -7.64 2.14 -7.92
N PRO A 383 -8.21 3.35 -7.87
CA PRO A 383 -9.52 3.60 -8.46
C PRO A 383 -9.49 3.36 -9.97
N LYS A 384 -10.67 3.12 -10.55
CA LYS A 384 -10.80 2.97 -12.01
C LYS A 384 -10.39 4.29 -12.68
N SER A 385 -9.66 4.21 -13.79
CA SER A 385 -9.36 5.37 -14.64
C SER A 385 -10.67 5.96 -15.18
N GLY A 386 -10.93 7.24 -14.88
CA GLY A 386 -12.15 7.95 -15.27
C GLY A 386 -13.06 8.32 -14.10
N GLY A 387 -14.00 9.25 -14.33
CA GLY A 387 -14.83 9.91 -13.31
C GLY A 387 -15.11 11.36 -13.72
N ARG A 388 -16.07 12.03 -13.09
CA ARG A 388 -16.37 13.44 -13.42
C ARG A 388 -15.21 14.35 -13.02
N TYR A 389 -14.51 13.99 -11.94
CA TYR A 389 -13.33 14.69 -11.41
C TYR A 389 -12.31 13.72 -10.77
N PRO A 390 -11.56 12.94 -11.56
CA PRO A 390 -10.61 11.95 -11.05
C PRO A 390 -9.53 12.53 -10.12
N ALA A 391 -9.22 13.81 -10.26
CA ALA A 391 -8.26 14.52 -9.42
C ALA A 391 -8.62 14.51 -7.92
N TYR A 392 -9.91 14.42 -7.55
CA TYR A 392 -10.33 14.41 -6.15
C TYR A 392 -10.09 13.08 -5.43
N TYR A 393 -9.81 11.98 -6.16
CA TYR A 393 -9.42 10.71 -5.53
C TYR A 393 -8.18 10.84 -4.66
N LYS A 394 -7.26 11.77 -4.99
CA LYS A 394 -6.06 12.06 -4.19
C LYS A 394 -6.38 12.54 -2.76
N ARG A 395 -7.63 12.97 -2.51
CA ARG A 395 -8.13 13.38 -1.19
C ARG A 395 -8.97 12.31 -0.52
N CYS A 396 -9.19 11.17 -1.17
CA CYS A 396 -10.14 10.17 -0.73
C CYS A 396 -9.45 8.90 -0.24
N PHE A 397 -9.93 8.39 0.88
CA PHE A 397 -9.63 7.07 1.39
C PHE A 397 -10.91 6.23 1.32
N PHE A 398 -10.82 5.02 0.78
CA PHE A 398 -11.90 4.05 0.81
C PHE A 398 -11.44 2.77 1.49
N LEU A 399 -12.31 2.17 2.28
CA LEU A 399 -12.22 0.78 2.71
C LEU A 399 -13.47 0.07 2.19
N VAL A 400 -13.29 -0.94 1.36
CA VAL A 400 -14.37 -1.73 0.80
C VAL A 400 -14.22 -3.18 1.25
N GLU A 401 -15.31 -3.76 1.73
CA GLU A 401 -15.33 -5.16 2.14
C GLU A 401 -16.49 -5.94 1.53
N SER A 402 -16.26 -7.23 1.34
CA SER A 402 -17.30 -8.21 1.03
C SER A 402 -16.86 -9.58 1.56
N SER A 403 -17.80 -10.36 2.10
CA SER A 403 -17.56 -11.72 2.57
C SER A 403 -17.26 -12.71 1.45
N ASP A 404 -17.63 -12.37 0.21
CA ASP A 404 -17.47 -13.23 -0.96
C ASP A 404 -16.06 -13.16 -1.57
N LEU A 405 -15.21 -12.23 -1.10
CA LEU A 405 -13.84 -12.07 -1.59
C LEU A 405 -12.96 -13.26 -1.21
N LYS A 406 -12.31 -13.81 -2.23
CA LYS A 406 -11.28 -14.85 -2.11
C LYS A 406 -9.94 -14.32 -2.56
N PHE A 407 -8.90 -14.56 -1.76
CA PHE A 407 -7.55 -14.06 -2.00
C PHE A 407 -6.62 -15.14 -2.53
N ASP A 408 -5.62 -14.72 -3.31
CA ASP A 408 -4.49 -15.57 -3.65
C ASP A 408 -3.61 -15.85 -2.42
N LEU A 409 -2.64 -16.76 -2.55
CA LEU A 409 -1.77 -17.17 -1.44
C LEU A 409 -1.07 -15.93 -0.84
N GLY A 410 -1.05 -15.81 0.49
CA GLY A 410 -0.42 -14.66 1.17
C GLY A 410 -1.12 -13.31 0.92
N ARG A 411 -2.37 -13.31 0.44
CA ARG A 411 -3.18 -12.09 0.24
C ARG A 411 -2.56 -11.06 -0.72
N LYS A 412 -1.71 -11.50 -1.64
CA LYS A 412 -1.00 -10.61 -2.59
C LYS A 412 -1.88 -9.94 -3.61
N SER A 413 -2.76 -10.72 -4.22
CA SER A 413 -3.46 -10.35 -5.43
C SER A 413 -4.93 -10.72 -5.31
N LEU A 414 -5.73 -9.88 -5.95
CA LEU A 414 -7.11 -10.17 -6.24
C LEU A 414 -7.23 -10.48 -7.72
N HIS A 415 -8.04 -11.48 -8.03
CA HIS A 415 -8.43 -11.74 -9.40
C HIS A 415 -9.09 -10.48 -10.00
N TYR A 416 -8.73 -10.10 -11.22
CA TYR A 416 -9.13 -8.83 -11.83
C TYR A 416 -10.65 -8.55 -11.82
N LYS A 417 -11.48 -9.62 -11.87
CA LYS A 417 -12.95 -9.51 -11.75
C LYS A 417 -13.39 -8.94 -10.39
N TYR A 418 -12.74 -9.36 -9.30
CA TYR A 418 -13.02 -8.83 -7.97
C TYR A 418 -12.59 -7.37 -7.89
N THR A 419 -11.40 -7.03 -8.40
CA THR A 419 -10.91 -5.66 -8.48
C THR A 419 -11.91 -4.73 -9.17
N ARG A 420 -12.47 -5.15 -10.32
CA ARG A 420 -13.47 -4.34 -11.05
C ARG A 420 -14.77 -4.13 -10.26
N ARG A 421 -15.24 -5.14 -9.53
CA ARG A 421 -16.44 -5.02 -8.70
C ARG A 421 -16.22 -4.07 -7.53
N LEU A 422 -15.08 -4.20 -6.83
CA LEU A 422 -14.67 -3.31 -5.75
C LEU A 422 -14.57 -1.85 -6.22
N GLN A 423 -13.91 -1.63 -7.37
CA GLN A 423 -13.81 -0.31 -7.98
C GLN A 423 -15.18 0.27 -8.35
N SER A 424 -16.12 -0.57 -8.81
CA SER A 424 -17.48 -0.13 -9.17
C SER A 424 -18.29 0.27 -7.93
N ALA A 425 -18.21 -0.51 -6.85
CA ALA A 425 -18.84 -0.18 -5.58
C ALA A 425 -18.29 1.13 -5.00
N VAL A 426 -16.96 1.32 -5.03
CA VAL A 426 -16.33 2.57 -4.60
C VAL A 426 -16.74 3.74 -5.48
N ALA A 427 -16.80 3.57 -6.81
CA ALA A 427 -17.18 4.64 -7.72
C ALA A 427 -18.60 5.16 -7.44
N GLU A 428 -19.53 4.29 -7.05
CA GLU A 428 -20.87 4.72 -6.65
C GLU A 428 -20.84 5.61 -5.40
N LEU A 429 -20.08 5.25 -4.34
CA LEU A 429 -19.93 6.13 -3.18
C LEU A 429 -19.15 7.41 -3.53
N PHE A 430 -18.10 7.31 -4.34
CA PHE A 430 -17.28 8.45 -4.74
C PHE A 430 -18.09 9.48 -5.52
N SER A 431 -19.04 9.07 -6.37
CA SER A 431 -19.93 10.00 -7.08
C SER A 431 -20.69 10.94 -6.12
N LYS A 432 -21.02 10.45 -4.92
CA LYS A 432 -21.68 11.22 -3.86
C LYS A 432 -20.74 12.24 -3.21
N PHE A 433 -19.43 11.96 -3.19
CA PHE A 433 -18.40 12.91 -2.78
C PHE A 433 -18.07 13.94 -3.86
N GLU A 434 -18.14 13.57 -5.15
CA GLU A 434 -17.93 14.50 -6.27
C GLU A 434 -18.91 15.68 -6.23
N ASP A 435 -20.13 15.50 -5.68
CA ASP A 435 -21.13 16.56 -5.49
C ASP A 435 -20.69 17.67 -4.53
N ILE A 436 -19.80 17.35 -3.59
CA ILE A 436 -19.34 18.28 -2.53
C ILE A 436 -17.89 18.70 -2.71
N ALA A 437 -17.11 17.94 -3.49
CA ALA A 437 -15.69 18.18 -3.73
C ALA A 437 -15.35 19.62 -4.18
N PRO A 438 -16.12 20.28 -5.07
CA PRO A 438 -15.85 21.68 -5.45
C PRO A 438 -16.03 22.68 -4.31
N SER A 439 -16.77 22.29 -3.27
CA SER A 439 -17.01 23.08 -2.07
C SER A 439 -15.97 22.82 -0.97
N GLN A 440 -15.07 21.83 -1.13
CA GLN A 440 -14.02 21.47 -0.18
C GLN A 440 -12.62 22.00 -0.58
N GLY A 441 -11.82 22.32 0.43
CA GLY A 441 -10.45 22.81 0.32
C GLY A 441 -10.35 24.33 0.23
N GLU A 442 -9.11 24.82 0.09
CA GLU A 442 -8.88 26.18 -0.39
C GLU A 442 -9.48 26.23 -1.78
N GLY A 443 -10.64 26.88 -1.89
CA GLY A 443 -11.38 26.86 -3.13
C GLY A 443 -10.47 27.29 -4.27
N ARG A 444 -10.67 26.73 -5.46
CA ARG A 444 -10.64 27.64 -6.61
C ARG A 444 -11.57 28.78 -6.21
N PRO A 445 -11.09 30.03 -6.14
CA PRO A 445 -11.97 31.12 -5.80
C PRO A 445 -13.12 31.06 -6.82
N ALA A 446 -14.31 30.68 -6.35
CA ALA A 446 -15.49 31.29 -6.91
C ALA A 446 -15.25 32.76 -6.57
N ALA A 447 -15.23 33.62 -7.59
CA ALA A 447 -14.95 35.03 -7.44
C ALA A 447 -15.81 35.62 -6.32
N ASP A 448 -15.27 35.65 -5.10
CA ASP A 448 -15.86 36.27 -3.94
C ASP A 448 -15.20 37.65 -3.81
N ASP A 449 -15.47 38.46 -4.83
CA ASP A 449 -15.15 39.88 -4.84
C ASP A 449 -16.14 40.69 -3.96
N GLY A 450 -16.94 40.01 -3.12
CA GLY A 450 -17.94 40.65 -2.26
C GLY A 450 -17.47 41.00 -0.84
N GLN A 451 -16.50 40.29 -0.25
CA GLN A 451 -16.22 40.41 1.20
C GLN A 451 -14.80 40.83 1.61
N LYS A 452 -13.87 41.01 0.68
CA LYS A 452 -12.55 41.58 1.00
C LYS A 452 -12.65 43.11 1.03
N SER A 453 -12.14 43.75 2.08
CA SER A 453 -11.98 45.21 2.05
C SER A 453 -11.03 45.58 0.90
N GLU A 454 -11.21 46.76 0.31
CA GLU A 454 -10.37 47.25 -0.77
C GLU A 454 -8.88 47.23 -0.38
N THR A 455 -8.59 47.54 0.89
CA THR A 455 -7.25 47.47 1.47
C THR A 455 -6.68 46.05 1.46
N GLN A 456 -7.47 45.04 1.83
CA GLN A 456 -7.02 43.65 1.84
C GLN A 456 -6.70 43.16 0.42
N ARG A 457 -7.55 43.50 -0.56
CA ARG A 457 -7.29 43.19 -1.98
C ARG A 457 -6.03 43.87 -2.48
N ARG A 458 -5.83 45.14 -2.12
CA ARG A 458 -4.63 45.88 -2.50
C ARG A 458 -3.36 45.27 -1.91
N ILE A 459 -3.39 44.81 -0.65
CA ILE A 459 -2.23 44.18 -0.01
C ILE A 459 -1.90 42.85 -0.71
N GLU A 460 -2.89 41.97 -0.93
CA GLU A 460 -2.67 40.69 -1.62
C GLU A 460 -2.17 40.90 -3.05
N LEU A 461 -2.81 41.80 -3.81
CA LEU A 461 -2.40 42.13 -5.16
C LEU A 461 -0.98 42.72 -5.17
N GLN A 462 -0.64 43.56 -4.19
CA GLN A 462 0.70 44.10 -4.04
C GLN A 462 1.74 43.00 -3.75
N THR A 463 1.41 42.01 -2.93
CA THR A 463 2.28 40.84 -2.71
C THR A 463 2.50 40.07 -4.00
N HIS A 464 1.44 39.76 -4.75
CA HIS A 464 1.57 39.09 -6.05
C HIS A 464 2.40 39.90 -7.05
N TRP A 465 2.25 41.22 -7.08
CA TRP A 465 3.09 42.11 -7.89
C TRP A 465 4.54 42.11 -7.46
N ASN A 466 4.82 42.07 -6.15
CA ASN A 466 6.17 42.02 -5.62
C ASN A 466 6.85 40.70 -6.00
N ASP A 467 6.15 39.58 -5.85
CA ASP A 467 6.65 38.25 -6.24
C ASP A 467 6.94 38.19 -7.75
N ALA A 468 6.01 38.69 -8.59
CA ALA A 468 6.20 38.74 -10.03
C ALA A 468 7.38 39.65 -10.44
N ARG A 469 7.58 40.78 -9.75
CA ARG A 469 8.73 41.68 -10.00
C ARG A 469 10.06 41.08 -9.55
N ALA A 470 10.05 40.26 -8.51
CA ALA A 470 11.23 39.61 -7.96
C ALA A 470 11.77 38.46 -8.84
N LEU A 471 10.96 37.94 -9.78
CA LEU A 471 11.44 36.99 -10.78
C LEU A 471 12.57 37.62 -11.63
N ALA A 472 13.52 36.80 -12.05
CA ALA A 472 14.58 37.24 -12.96
C ALA A 472 13.99 37.65 -14.32
N ASP A 473 14.57 38.68 -14.93
CA ASP A 473 14.17 39.14 -16.25
C ASP A 473 14.56 38.13 -17.34
N LEU A 474 13.65 37.90 -18.28
CA LEU A 474 13.91 37.06 -19.45
C LEU A 474 14.94 37.72 -20.38
N ASN A 475 14.90 39.06 -20.48
CA ASN A 475 15.78 39.89 -21.30
C ASN A 475 15.79 39.48 -22.78
N GLU A 476 14.61 39.32 -23.37
CA GLU A 476 14.46 39.08 -24.81
C GLU A 476 13.61 40.18 -25.45
N PRO A 477 14.18 41.09 -26.27
CA PRO A 477 13.45 42.24 -26.80
C PRO A 477 12.47 41.89 -27.94
N CYS A 478 12.54 40.69 -28.53
CA CYS A 478 11.66 40.29 -29.62
C CYS A 478 10.29 39.79 -29.14
N ILE A 479 10.10 39.57 -27.84
CA ILE A 479 8.85 39.09 -27.25
C ILE A 479 8.46 39.93 -26.02
N PRO A 480 7.16 40.17 -25.77
CA PRO A 480 6.71 40.96 -24.62
C PRO A 480 6.84 40.24 -23.26
N PHE A 481 7.02 38.91 -23.21
CA PHE A 481 7.15 38.16 -21.96
C PHE A 481 8.42 38.59 -21.18
N SER A 482 8.25 39.32 -20.07
CA SER A 482 9.36 40.05 -19.45
C SER A 482 10.18 39.24 -18.43
N LYS A 483 9.60 38.21 -17.81
CA LYS A 483 10.20 37.45 -16.70
C LYS A 483 10.43 35.98 -17.07
N ILE A 484 11.37 35.31 -16.43
CA ILE A 484 11.50 33.84 -16.58
C ILE A 484 10.24 33.13 -16.02
N PRO A 485 9.85 31.97 -16.57
CA PRO A 485 8.68 31.25 -16.08
C PRO A 485 8.88 30.78 -14.63
N SER A 486 7.81 30.84 -13.83
CA SER A 486 7.85 30.66 -12.36
C SER A 486 7.47 29.24 -11.91
N GLY A 487 8.02 28.20 -12.54
CA GLY A 487 7.69 26.81 -12.20
C GLY A 487 6.42 26.24 -12.86
N GLN A 488 5.74 27.02 -13.71
CA GLN A 488 4.49 26.65 -14.36
C GLN A 488 4.68 26.38 -15.85
N GLU A 489 4.14 25.27 -16.36
CA GLU A 489 4.19 24.86 -17.78
C GLU A 489 3.51 25.90 -18.68
N ALA A 490 2.46 26.57 -18.20
CA ALA A 490 1.77 27.63 -18.93
C ALA A 490 2.68 28.82 -19.30
N GLY A 491 3.66 29.16 -18.45
CA GLY A 491 4.63 30.20 -18.76
C GLY A 491 5.58 29.79 -19.88
N VAL A 492 5.99 28.53 -19.92
CA VAL A 492 6.82 27.95 -20.99
C VAL A 492 6.06 27.95 -22.31
N ALA A 493 4.81 27.51 -22.30
CA ALA A 493 3.94 27.54 -23.47
C ALA A 493 3.73 28.98 -23.98
N ALA A 494 3.54 29.96 -23.09
CA ALA A 494 3.39 31.36 -23.48
C ALA A 494 4.64 31.88 -24.21
N ILE A 495 5.83 31.68 -23.64
CA ILE A 495 7.10 32.10 -24.26
C ILE A 495 7.30 31.42 -25.62
N PHE A 496 7.02 30.12 -25.72
CA PHE A 496 7.10 29.38 -26.98
C PHE A 496 6.20 29.99 -28.06
N HIS A 497 4.95 30.32 -27.75
CA HIS A 497 4.02 30.92 -28.71
C HIS A 497 4.36 32.38 -29.03
N GLU A 498 4.91 33.14 -28.09
CA GLU A 498 5.42 34.48 -28.38
C GLU A 498 6.63 34.44 -29.33
N LEU A 499 7.52 33.45 -29.19
CA LEU A 499 8.63 33.23 -30.11
C LEU A 499 8.14 32.87 -31.53
N ILE A 500 7.07 32.08 -31.62
CA ILE A 500 6.40 31.82 -32.90
C ILE A 500 5.82 33.10 -33.47
N GLY A 501 5.10 33.88 -32.65
CA GLY A 501 4.51 35.16 -33.06
C GLY A 501 5.53 36.20 -33.50
N ALA A 502 6.71 36.22 -32.87
CA ALA A 502 7.82 37.08 -33.23
C ALA A 502 8.60 36.60 -34.48
N GLY A 503 8.29 35.39 -34.99
CA GLY A 503 8.99 34.78 -36.13
C GLY A 503 10.38 34.24 -35.80
N GLU A 504 10.72 34.14 -34.51
CA GLU A 504 12.02 33.64 -34.03
C GLU A 504 12.06 32.11 -33.96
N LEU A 505 10.89 31.51 -33.73
CA LEU A 505 10.70 30.08 -33.86
C LEU A 505 9.69 29.80 -34.98
N THR A 506 10.14 29.12 -36.04
CA THR A 506 9.36 28.98 -37.28
C THR A 506 8.93 27.54 -37.53
N GLY A 507 7.90 27.36 -38.35
CA GLY A 507 7.42 26.03 -38.72
C GLY A 507 6.46 25.40 -37.70
N TYR A 508 5.82 26.18 -36.84
CA TYR A 508 4.82 25.68 -35.89
C TYR A 508 3.47 26.38 -36.09
N ARG A 509 2.41 25.60 -36.26
CA ARG A 509 1.03 26.07 -36.28
C ARG A 509 0.20 25.28 -35.27
N THR A 510 0.07 25.82 -34.06
CA THR A 510 -0.75 25.22 -33.00
C THR A 510 -2.23 25.28 -33.35
N TYR A 511 -2.93 24.15 -33.24
CA TYR A 511 -4.38 24.06 -33.46
C TYR A 511 -5.17 24.19 -32.16
N THR A 512 -4.73 23.53 -31.10
CA THR A 512 -5.38 23.59 -29.79
C THR A 512 -4.39 23.37 -28.67
N THR A 513 -4.65 23.97 -27.52
CA THR A 513 -4.00 23.67 -26.25
C THR A 513 -5.02 23.06 -25.28
N GLY A 514 -4.60 22.11 -24.44
CA GLY A 514 -5.50 21.34 -23.58
C GLY A 514 -5.13 21.41 -22.11
N TYR A 515 -5.85 22.22 -21.31
CA TYR A 515 -5.64 22.24 -19.86
C TYR A 515 -6.25 20.99 -19.19
N GLY A 516 -5.41 20.06 -18.73
CA GLY A 516 -5.86 18.80 -18.12
C GLY A 516 -6.31 17.72 -19.11
N ALA A 517 -6.00 17.89 -20.40
CA ALA A 517 -6.16 16.86 -21.42
C ALA A 517 -4.99 15.85 -21.38
N ARG A 518 -5.05 14.79 -22.20
CA ARG A 518 -3.99 13.77 -22.27
C ARG A 518 -2.66 14.34 -22.79
N TYR A 519 -2.71 15.35 -23.66
CA TYR A 519 -1.56 16.05 -24.23
C TYR A 519 -1.78 17.57 -24.19
N ASP A 520 -0.69 18.33 -24.06
CA ASP A 520 -0.77 19.77 -23.86
C ASP A 520 -1.12 20.54 -25.14
N SER A 521 -0.61 20.11 -26.30
CA SER A 521 -0.82 20.81 -27.58
C SER A 521 -0.80 19.88 -28.79
N HIS A 522 -1.67 20.19 -29.76
CA HIS A 522 -1.65 19.59 -31.10
C HIS A 522 -1.28 20.69 -32.11
N ALA A 523 -0.28 20.44 -32.93
CA ALA A 523 0.21 21.40 -33.90
C ALA A 523 0.52 20.75 -35.26
N LEU A 524 0.42 21.56 -36.31
CA LEU A 524 1.03 21.24 -37.59
C LEU A 524 2.44 21.83 -37.62
N CYS A 525 3.45 20.97 -37.74
CA CYS A 525 4.86 21.33 -37.71
C CYS A 525 5.49 21.16 -39.09
N THR A 526 6.12 22.21 -39.62
CA THR A 526 7.01 22.15 -40.78
C THR A 526 8.40 21.74 -40.31
N VAL A 527 8.83 20.56 -40.73
CA VAL A 527 10.10 19.94 -40.33
C VAL A 527 11.23 20.33 -41.29
N SER A 528 12.46 19.95 -40.96
CA SER A 528 13.69 20.40 -41.66
C SER A 528 13.74 20.05 -43.15
N ASP A 529 12.99 19.05 -43.60
CA ASP A 529 12.86 18.69 -45.03
C ASP A 529 11.74 19.45 -45.79
N GLY A 530 11.07 20.38 -45.11
CA GLY A 530 10.01 21.22 -45.68
C GLY A 530 8.62 20.59 -45.67
N ARG A 531 8.45 19.34 -45.22
CA ARG A 531 7.12 18.71 -45.07
C ARG A 531 6.41 19.23 -43.83
N SER A 532 5.08 19.24 -43.89
CA SER A 532 4.22 19.51 -42.73
C SER A 532 3.70 18.21 -42.15
N ILE A 533 3.84 18.02 -40.83
CA ILE A 533 3.36 16.85 -40.09
C ILE A 533 2.48 17.28 -38.91
N GLU A 534 1.52 16.44 -38.55
CA GLU A 534 0.78 16.61 -37.30
C GLU A 534 1.64 16.09 -36.14
N ALA A 535 1.81 16.92 -35.12
CA ALA A 535 2.67 16.63 -33.99
C ALA A 535 1.98 16.96 -32.66
N VAL A 536 2.22 16.10 -31.68
CA VAL A 536 1.89 16.34 -30.29
C VAL A 536 3.07 17.01 -29.60
N ILE A 537 2.82 18.19 -29.04
CA ILE A 537 3.81 18.97 -28.29
C ILE A 537 3.44 18.95 -26.81
N GLU A 538 4.43 18.63 -25.99
CA GLU A 538 4.29 18.53 -24.54
C GLU A 538 5.19 19.57 -23.87
N PHE A 539 4.64 20.31 -22.89
CA PHE A 539 5.34 21.40 -22.22
C PHE A 539 5.72 21.02 -20.80
N LYS A 540 6.99 21.24 -20.44
CA LYS A 540 7.47 21.08 -19.07
C LYS A 540 8.14 22.34 -18.57
N HIS A 541 7.99 22.66 -17.29
CA HIS A 541 8.89 23.66 -16.71
C HIS A 541 10.31 23.10 -16.60
N ASN A 542 10.45 21.97 -15.89
CA ASN A 542 11.72 21.28 -15.71
C ASN A 542 11.66 19.92 -16.41
N LEU A 543 12.59 19.63 -17.31
CA LEU A 543 12.55 18.40 -18.11
C LEU A 543 12.61 17.13 -17.26
N GLN A 544 13.36 17.14 -16.14
CA GLN A 544 13.47 16.01 -15.21
C GLN A 544 12.15 15.62 -14.52
N SER A 545 11.09 16.43 -14.61
CA SER A 545 9.76 16.03 -14.15
C SER A 545 9.19 14.82 -14.90
N LEU A 546 9.72 14.49 -16.09
CA LEU A 546 9.34 13.31 -16.87
C LEU A 546 9.72 11.98 -16.21
N ILE A 547 10.71 11.96 -15.31
CA ILE A 547 11.09 10.76 -14.55
C ILE A 547 9.88 10.23 -13.77
N LYS A 548 9.16 11.14 -13.11
CA LYS A 548 7.96 10.81 -12.35
C LYS A 548 6.81 10.36 -13.26
N ASP A 549 6.65 11.00 -14.42
CA ASP A 549 5.61 10.62 -15.39
C ASP A 549 5.84 9.20 -15.96
N LEU A 550 7.12 8.78 -16.05
CA LEU A 550 7.52 7.42 -16.43
C LEU A 550 7.24 6.40 -15.31
N GLU A 551 7.69 6.67 -14.08
CA GLU A 551 7.46 5.81 -12.91
C GLU A 551 5.98 5.58 -12.64
N ASP A 552 5.17 6.63 -12.78
CA ASP A 552 3.73 6.58 -12.52
C ASP A 552 2.92 5.95 -13.68
N GLY A 553 3.55 5.61 -14.82
CA GLY A 553 2.90 5.03 -16.00
C GLY A 553 1.78 5.88 -16.60
N ARG A 554 1.79 7.20 -16.36
CA ARG A 554 0.65 8.10 -16.67
C ARG A 554 0.59 8.54 -18.14
N LYS A 555 1.72 8.56 -18.84
CA LYS A 555 1.83 9.11 -20.20
C LYS A 555 2.49 8.12 -21.14
N SER A 556 1.93 8.01 -22.36
CA SER A 556 2.52 7.23 -23.43
C SER A 556 3.51 8.11 -24.19
N PHE A 557 4.81 7.93 -23.92
CA PHE A 557 5.88 8.66 -24.59
C PHE A 557 5.97 8.37 -26.09
N THR A 558 5.35 7.29 -26.57
CA THR A 558 5.21 6.95 -27.99
C THR A 558 4.42 7.98 -28.79
N ASP A 559 3.54 8.72 -28.12
CA ASP A 559 2.59 9.62 -28.78
C ASP A 559 3.09 11.07 -28.79
N VAL A 560 4.16 11.37 -28.05
CA VAL A 560 4.75 12.72 -27.96
C VAL A 560 5.83 12.85 -29.03
N ASN A 561 5.71 13.86 -29.89
CA ASN A 561 6.67 14.07 -30.97
C ASN A 561 7.73 15.11 -30.61
N LEU A 562 7.39 16.11 -29.80
CA LEU A 562 8.27 17.20 -29.43
C LEU A 562 8.05 17.60 -27.97
N LEU A 563 9.15 17.75 -27.24
CA LEU A 563 9.14 18.30 -25.88
C LEU A 563 9.64 19.74 -25.89
N VAL A 564 8.92 20.63 -25.18
CA VAL A 564 9.36 22.01 -24.97
C VAL A 564 9.50 22.23 -23.48
N ALA A 565 10.69 22.60 -23.03
CA ALA A 565 10.92 22.90 -21.63
C ALA A 565 11.68 24.19 -21.39
N TRP A 566 11.53 24.77 -20.19
CA TRP A 566 12.33 25.93 -19.82
C TRP A 566 13.80 25.52 -19.60
N ASP A 567 14.03 24.51 -18.77
CA ASP A 567 15.37 24.06 -18.40
C ASP A 567 15.41 22.55 -18.06
N ALA A 568 16.63 22.00 -17.92
CA ALA A 568 16.86 20.60 -17.59
C ALA A 568 18.02 20.42 -16.59
N ASP A 569 17.81 19.54 -15.61
CA ASP A 569 18.90 19.02 -14.77
C ASP A 569 19.42 17.69 -15.33
N VAL A 570 20.56 17.76 -16.02
CA VAL A 570 21.20 16.61 -16.68
C VAL A 570 21.58 15.50 -15.69
N GLN A 571 21.99 15.85 -14.47
CA GLN A 571 22.39 14.87 -13.46
C GLN A 571 21.18 14.10 -12.94
N MET A 572 20.05 14.79 -12.73
CA MET A 572 18.80 14.14 -12.34
C MET A 572 18.25 13.24 -13.46
N LEU A 573 18.26 13.70 -14.71
CA LEU A 573 17.85 12.89 -15.86
C LEU A 573 18.66 11.60 -15.98
N LYS A 574 19.99 11.69 -15.83
CA LYS A 574 20.88 10.53 -15.88
C LYS A 574 20.62 9.52 -14.75
N LYS A 575 20.28 9.99 -13.54
CA LYS A 575 19.87 9.11 -12.43
C LYS A 575 18.57 8.35 -12.74
N GLY A 576 17.64 8.99 -13.46
CA GLY A 576 16.41 8.37 -13.95
C GLY A 576 16.59 7.50 -15.20
N GLY A 577 17.83 7.30 -15.68
CA GLY A 577 18.13 6.52 -16.89
C GLY A 577 17.91 7.26 -18.21
N PHE A 578 17.57 8.56 -18.18
CA PHE A 578 17.44 9.37 -19.38
C PHE A 578 18.78 9.92 -19.82
N GLU A 579 19.01 9.99 -21.13
CA GLU A 579 20.19 10.63 -21.71
C GLU A 579 19.75 11.86 -22.51
N LEU A 580 20.37 13.01 -22.26
CA LEU A 580 20.07 14.26 -22.93
C LEU A 580 21.28 14.74 -23.70
N ASP A 581 21.21 14.65 -25.02
CA ASP A 581 22.31 15.00 -25.92
C ASP A 581 22.03 16.31 -26.63
N ILE A 582 23.08 17.08 -26.90
CA ILE A 582 22.98 18.34 -27.65
C ILE A 582 22.69 18.03 -29.12
N GLU A 583 21.59 18.57 -29.64
CA GLU A 583 21.20 18.44 -31.04
C GLU A 583 21.44 19.76 -31.78
N LYS A 584 22.05 19.66 -32.96
CA LYS A 584 22.39 20.79 -33.84
C LYS A 584 21.53 20.81 -35.11
N ASN A 585 21.14 19.64 -35.60
CA ASN A 585 20.39 19.46 -36.84
C ASN A 585 19.10 18.66 -36.55
N GLY A 586 18.21 19.27 -35.77
CA GLY A 586 16.94 18.64 -35.42
C GLY A 586 15.99 18.47 -36.60
N PHE A 587 15.11 17.48 -36.50
CA PHE A 587 13.99 17.26 -37.40
C PHE A 587 12.96 18.40 -37.26
N PHE A 588 12.69 18.84 -36.03
CA PHE A 588 11.91 20.04 -35.75
C PHE A 588 12.79 21.31 -35.67
N ASN A 589 12.26 22.46 -36.11
CA ASN A 589 13.00 23.72 -36.11
C ASN A 589 13.23 24.25 -34.69
N GLY A 590 14.45 24.70 -34.39
CA GLY A 590 14.79 25.29 -33.08
C GLY A 590 15.04 24.26 -31.96
N VAL A 591 15.08 22.97 -32.30
CA VAL A 591 15.52 21.91 -31.38
C VAL A 591 16.91 22.20 -30.84
N THR A 592 17.07 21.96 -29.54
CA THR A 592 18.34 22.15 -28.86
C THR A 592 18.95 20.84 -28.38
N HIS A 593 18.12 19.83 -28.09
CA HIS A 593 18.56 18.55 -27.55
C HIS A 593 17.73 17.37 -28.07
N ASN A 594 18.25 16.17 -27.88
CA ASN A 594 17.55 14.92 -28.08
C ASN A 594 17.53 14.15 -26.76
N LEU A 595 16.36 13.65 -26.37
CA LEU A 595 16.16 12.93 -25.11
C LEU A 595 15.94 11.45 -25.39
N THR A 596 16.88 10.62 -24.96
CA THR A 596 16.75 9.16 -24.96
C THR A 596 15.99 8.72 -23.71
N ILE A 597 14.92 7.96 -23.92
CA ILE A 597 14.04 7.46 -22.86
C ILE A 597 14.46 6.02 -22.52
N PRO A 598 14.56 5.64 -21.22
CA PRO A 598 15.00 4.31 -20.78
C PRO A 598 13.91 3.23 -20.95
N ILE A 599 13.15 3.26 -22.05
CA ILE A 599 12.14 2.26 -22.38
C ILE A 599 12.53 1.57 -23.69
N PRO A 600 12.77 0.25 -23.68
CA PRO A 600 13.06 -0.50 -24.90
C PRO A 600 11.95 -0.34 -25.95
N GLY A 601 12.32 0.06 -27.17
CA GLY A 601 11.39 0.21 -28.30
C GLY A 601 10.73 1.59 -28.42
N VAL A 602 10.99 2.53 -27.50
CA VAL A 602 10.57 3.93 -27.65
C VAL A 602 11.71 4.73 -28.29
N SER A 603 11.41 5.43 -29.38
CA SER A 603 12.36 6.32 -30.04
C SER A 603 12.70 7.52 -29.16
N SER A 604 13.90 8.08 -29.34
CA SER A 604 14.28 9.32 -28.68
C SER A 604 13.38 10.47 -29.13
N ILE A 605 13.16 11.45 -28.25
CA ILE A 605 12.27 12.58 -28.48
C ILE A 605 13.09 13.85 -28.57
N GLU A 606 12.83 14.66 -29.60
CA GLU A 606 13.49 15.96 -29.72
C GLU A 606 12.96 16.96 -28.69
N VAL A 607 13.87 17.82 -28.20
CA VAL A 607 13.59 18.76 -27.12
C VAL A 607 14.03 20.17 -27.52
N ILE A 608 13.14 21.13 -27.30
CA ILE A 608 13.47 22.56 -27.27
C ILE A 608 13.58 22.99 -25.81
N LEU A 609 14.81 23.07 -25.30
CA LEU A 609 15.11 23.83 -24.09
C LEU A 609 15.17 25.32 -24.43
N LEU A 610 14.15 26.07 -23.99
CA LEU A 610 14.02 27.51 -24.30
C LEU A 610 15.18 28.32 -23.74
N ARG A 611 15.68 28.00 -22.54
CA ARG A 611 16.87 28.66 -21.98
C ARG A 611 18.08 28.49 -22.91
N THR A 612 18.37 27.26 -23.35
CA THR A 612 19.47 27.00 -24.29
C THR A 612 19.22 27.65 -25.65
N PHE A 613 17.98 27.69 -26.11
CA PHE A 613 17.62 28.36 -27.37
C PHE A 613 17.96 29.86 -27.31
N PHE A 614 17.61 30.54 -26.22
CA PHE A 614 17.99 31.94 -25.99
C PHE A 614 19.51 32.13 -25.90
N ASP A 615 20.20 31.24 -25.18
CA ASP A 615 21.66 31.32 -25.06
C ASP A 615 22.34 31.18 -26.44
N ARG A 616 21.90 30.21 -27.26
CA ARG A 616 22.39 30.04 -28.64
C ARG A 616 22.14 31.29 -29.49
N LYS A 617 20.94 31.85 -29.41
CA LYS A 617 20.55 33.06 -30.14
C LYS A 617 21.42 34.26 -29.74
N ARG A 618 21.73 34.42 -28.46
CA ARG A 618 22.61 35.47 -27.94
C ARG A 618 24.05 35.29 -28.38
N THR A 619 24.54 34.05 -28.50
CA THR A 619 25.89 33.78 -29.02
C THR A 619 26.03 33.89 -30.53
N ALA A 620 24.91 33.85 -31.27
CA ALA A 620 24.88 33.94 -32.73
C ALA A 620 24.70 35.37 -33.26
N LYS A 621 24.33 36.32 -32.40
CA LYS A 621 24.34 37.77 -32.64
C LYS A 621 25.67 38.35 -32.19
#